data_AF-A0A0G4L656-F1
#
_entry.id   AF-A0A0G4L656-F1
#
_cell.length_a   1.000
_cell.length_b   1.000
_cell.length_c   1.000
_cell.angle_alpha   90.00
_cell.angle_beta   90.00
_cell.angle_gamma   90.00
#
_symmetry.space_group_name_H-M   'P 1'
#
loop_
_entity.id
_entity.type
_entity.pdbx_description
1 polymer ?
#
loop_
_entity_poly.entity_id
_entity_poly.type
_entity_poly.pdbx_seq_one_letter_code
_entity_poly.pdbx_strand_id
1 'polypeptide(L)'
;MDFEKQSYWRDRFAREESFEWLVTSSDLMAILDPLLASQSLGPDAHICHLGFGTSDLQNHFRARGFSAITNLDYEPLACERGRALEVARFGDSRMEFRVADVTQLPADLGAFDLVVDKSTVDAVACGGDDMVRRMGKGVERCLKPGAVWVSLSYSSARFSDERLPFDVEVLHKFPVPKMSPTEPDVFHWCYLLRPPAPAARLGKGELEGTDQVSGEMCGKPVITKVSDLATADARWVTLKKVDYVDQVGKSRSWEVATRKTTSKAGIDAVAMGNILLHPSKPASTMLVIQYRPPLDSYTVEWPAGLVDADETAEQAAVREFKEETGYECKVLSVSPPQAADPGMTNASMQMVMVEVQLKEDEPEPEQRLDDGEHIQRVVVPLAELYEKLVEYSKQDRMIVAAKLFHFAAGMNFMKTQKYF
;
A
#
# COMPACT_ATOMS: atom_id res chain seq x y z
N MET A 1 -1.57 19.90 -8.49
CA MET A 1 -1.94 19.99 -9.91
C MET A 1 -2.79 18.77 -10.18
N ASP A 2 -3.94 18.95 -10.81
CA ASP A 2 -4.95 17.91 -10.97
C ASP A 2 -4.64 17.04 -12.20
N PHE A 3 -3.47 16.40 -12.19
CA PHE A 3 -2.98 15.57 -13.30
C PHE A 3 -3.86 14.35 -13.60
N GLU A 4 -4.75 14.00 -12.69
CA GLU A 4 -5.75 12.95 -12.85
C GLU A 4 -6.97 13.40 -13.68
N LYS A 5 -7.19 14.72 -13.87
CA LYS A 5 -8.37 15.23 -14.58
C LYS A 5 -8.10 15.41 -16.06
N GLN A 6 -8.99 14.88 -16.91
CA GLN A 6 -8.93 15.07 -18.36
C GLN A 6 -8.88 16.56 -18.77
N SER A 7 -9.63 17.41 -18.05
CA SER A 7 -9.68 18.85 -18.33
C SER A 7 -8.33 19.55 -18.17
N TYR A 8 -7.49 19.09 -17.23
CA TYR A 8 -6.14 19.62 -17.07
C TYR A 8 -5.31 19.38 -18.34
N TRP A 9 -5.38 18.17 -18.89
CA TRP A 9 -4.66 17.79 -20.10
C TRP A 9 -5.19 18.52 -21.34
N ARG A 10 -6.51 18.73 -21.43
CA ARG A 10 -7.11 19.57 -22.48
C ARG A 10 -6.51 20.96 -22.50
N ASP A 11 -6.47 21.63 -21.35
CA ASP A 11 -5.95 23.00 -21.24
C ASP A 11 -4.44 23.05 -21.51
N ARG A 12 -3.68 22.06 -21.03
CA ARG A 12 -2.25 21.96 -21.26
C ARG A 12 -1.95 21.76 -22.73
N PHE A 13 -2.57 20.75 -23.34
CA PHE A 13 -2.37 20.45 -24.74
C PHE A 13 -2.81 21.63 -25.61
N ALA A 14 -3.89 22.36 -25.32
CA ALA A 14 -4.23 23.56 -26.09
C ALA A 14 -3.09 24.60 -26.28
N ARG A 15 -2.04 24.58 -25.43
CA ARG A 15 -0.91 25.53 -25.48
C ARG A 15 0.46 24.91 -25.77
N GLU A 16 0.62 23.61 -25.58
CA GLU A 16 1.92 22.93 -25.67
C GLU A 16 1.88 21.81 -26.71
N GLU A 17 2.53 22.00 -27.86
CA GLU A 17 2.46 21.07 -28.99
C GLU A 17 3.43 19.87 -28.88
N SER A 18 4.56 20.04 -28.19
CA SER A 18 5.59 19.00 -27.99
C SER A 18 6.36 19.30 -26.71
N PHE A 19 6.41 18.35 -25.78
CA PHE A 19 7.19 18.49 -24.54
C PHE A 19 7.57 17.14 -23.93
N GLU A 20 8.77 17.08 -23.34
CA GLU A 20 9.30 15.89 -22.70
C GLU A 20 9.55 16.13 -21.20
N TRP A 21 8.74 15.49 -20.35
CA TRP A 21 8.67 15.79 -18.93
C TRP A 21 9.87 15.31 -18.13
N LEU A 22 10.31 14.08 -18.37
CA LEU A 22 11.34 13.42 -17.55
C LEU A 22 12.67 13.33 -18.29
N VAL A 23 12.70 12.58 -19.40
CA VAL A 23 13.87 12.39 -20.26
C VAL A 23 13.47 12.40 -21.73
N THR A 24 14.41 12.75 -22.60
CA THR A 24 14.15 12.76 -24.04
C THR A 24 13.84 11.35 -24.55
N SER A 25 13.06 11.23 -25.62
CA SER A 25 12.81 9.93 -26.26
C SER A 25 14.10 9.27 -26.73
N SER A 26 15.10 10.04 -27.15
CA SER A 26 16.40 9.50 -27.55
C SER A 26 17.12 8.83 -26.38
N ASP A 27 17.15 9.48 -25.20
CA ASP A 27 17.83 8.94 -24.02
C ASP A 27 17.11 7.71 -23.47
N LEU A 28 15.77 7.73 -23.46
CA LEU A 28 15.00 6.54 -23.08
C LEU A 28 15.29 5.38 -24.03
N MET A 29 15.29 5.63 -25.34
CA MET A 29 15.57 4.58 -26.33
C MET A 29 16.97 4.00 -26.20
N ALA A 30 17.97 4.76 -25.76
CA ALA A 30 19.30 4.22 -25.49
C ALA A 30 19.29 3.13 -24.39
N ILE A 31 18.34 3.21 -23.45
CA ILE A 31 18.10 2.19 -22.43
C ILE A 31 17.22 1.06 -22.95
N LEU A 32 16.25 1.36 -23.83
CA LEU A 32 15.35 0.35 -24.38
C LEU A 32 16.00 -0.52 -25.46
N ASP A 33 16.92 0.00 -26.27
CA ASP A 33 17.51 -0.73 -27.40
C ASP A 33 18.12 -2.10 -27.02
N PRO A 34 18.92 -2.21 -25.93
CA PRO A 34 19.40 -3.51 -25.45
C PRO A 34 18.27 -4.45 -25.01
N LEU A 35 17.18 -3.92 -24.43
CA LEU A 35 16.02 -4.70 -24.00
C LEU A 35 15.21 -5.19 -25.20
N LEU A 36 14.99 -4.35 -26.21
CA LEU A 36 14.32 -4.73 -27.46
C LEU A 36 15.07 -5.85 -28.16
N ALA A 37 16.41 -5.77 -28.17
CA ALA A 37 17.27 -6.81 -28.72
C ALA A 37 17.21 -8.11 -27.89
N SER A 38 17.26 -8.04 -26.56
CA SER A 38 17.20 -9.23 -25.70
C SER A 38 15.85 -9.94 -25.74
N GLN A 39 14.76 -9.20 -25.95
CA GLN A 39 13.42 -9.75 -26.17
C GLN A 39 13.20 -10.25 -27.61
N SER A 40 14.19 -10.13 -28.49
CA SER A 40 14.10 -10.53 -29.90
C SER A 40 12.90 -9.90 -30.64
N LEU A 41 12.55 -8.66 -30.29
CA LEU A 41 11.41 -7.97 -30.89
C LEU A 41 11.75 -7.53 -32.33
N GLY A 42 11.06 -8.13 -33.30
CA GLY A 42 11.18 -7.79 -34.72
C GLY A 42 10.21 -6.69 -35.17
N PRO A 43 10.26 -6.27 -36.45
CA PRO A 43 9.39 -5.24 -37.04
C PRO A 43 7.88 -5.45 -36.82
N ASP A 44 7.45 -6.71 -36.75
CA ASP A 44 6.06 -7.11 -36.57
C ASP A 44 5.62 -7.12 -35.09
N ALA A 45 6.51 -6.78 -34.15
CA ALA A 45 6.16 -6.69 -32.74
C ALA A 45 5.09 -5.61 -32.51
N HIS A 46 4.08 -5.95 -31.72
CA HIS A 46 3.00 -5.07 -31.32
C HIS A 46 3.42 -4.28 -30.07
N ILE A 47 3.52 -2.96 -30.20
CA ILE A 47 3.94 -2.06 -29.13
C ILE A 47 2.74 -1.19 -28.70
N CYS A 48 2.48 -1.11 -27.40
CA CYS A 48 1.51 -0.17 -26.84
C CYS A 48 2.22 0.96 -26.09
N HIS A 49 1.94 2.20 -26.47
CA HIS A 49 2.42 3.40 -25.78
C HIS A 49 1.25 4.04 -25.02
N LEU A 50 1.30 3.95 -23.69
CA LEU A 50 0.25 4.44 -22.80
C LEU A 50 0.48 5.91 -22.45
N GLY A 51 -0.59 6.71 -22.50
CA GLY A 51 -0.61 8.14 -22.17
C GLY A 51 0.52 8.92 -22.84
N PHE A 52 0.69 8.75 -24.15
CA PHE A 52 1.82 9.30 -24.90
C PHE A 52 1.84 10.84 -24.90
N GLY A 53 0.71 11.49 -24.62
CA GLY A 53 0.56 12.94 -24.56
C GLY A 53 1.04 13.63 -25.84
N THR A 54 2.15 14.37 -25.72
CA THR A 54 2.82 15.05 -26.83
C THR A 54 4.26 14.57 -27.06
N SER A 55 4.62 13.40 -26.50
CA SER A 55 5.92 12.79 -26.74
C SER A 55 6.07 12.31 -28.19
N ASP A 56 7.31 12.25 -28.67
CA ASP A 56 7.67 11.67 -29.96
C ASP A 56 8.21 10.24 -29.87
N LEU A 57 8.12 9.58 -28.70
CA LEU A 57 8.67 8.25 -28.46
C LEU A 57 8.17 7.20 -29.47
N GLN A 58 6.91 7.26 -29.85
CA GLN A 58 6.32 6.38 -30.88
C GLN A 58 7.03 6.51 -32.24
N ASN A 59 7.49 7.71 -32.59
CA ASN A 59 8.26 7.93 -33.81
C ASN A 59 9.65 7.29 -33.72
N HIS A 60 10.23 7.21 -32.51
CA HIS A 60 11.51 6.53 -32.31
C HIS A 60 11.41 5.00 -32.45
N PHE A 61 10.30 4.40 -32.01
CA PHE A 61 10.01 3.00 -32.31
C PHE A 61 9.81 2.81 -33.82
N ARG A 62 8.97 3.63 -34.46
CA ARG A 62 8.73 3.50 -35.91
C ARG A 62 10.01 3.64 -36.75
N ALA A 63 10.91 4.56 -36.37
CA ALA A 63 12.20 4.73 -37.04
C ALA A 63 13.12 3.50 -36.95
N ARG A 64 12.90 2.60 -35.99
CA ARG A 64 13.61 1.31 -35.85
C ARG A 64 12.95 0.17 -36.63
N GLY A 65 11.89 0.46 -37.39
CA GLY A 65 11.22 -0.50 -38.25
C GLY A 65 9.98 -1.16 -37.65
N PHE A 66 9.60 -0.84 -36.41
CA PHE A 66 8.35 -1.34 -35.83
C PHE A 66 7.14 -0.74 -36.57
N SER A 67 6.26 -1.60 -37.10
CA SER A 67 5.10 -1.18 -37.88
C SER A 67 3.77 -1.23 -37.11
N ALA A 68 3.69 -1.97 -36.01
CA ALA A 68 2.46 -2.17 -35.24
C ALA A 68 2.54 -1.44 -33.88
N ILE A 69 2.37 -0.12 -33.90
CA ILE A 69 2.42 0.73 -32.70
C ILE A 69 1.04 1.31 -32.42
N THR A 70 0.51 1.02 -31.23
CA THR A 70 -0.77 1.54 -30.72
C THR A 70 -0.52 2.57 -29.63
N ASN A 71 -0.98 3.80 -29.85
CA ASN A 71 -0.81 4.92 -28.94
C ASN A 71 -2.14 5.25 -28.26
N LEU A 72 -2.15 5.27 -26.93
CA LEU A 72 -3.33 5.56 -26.13
C LEU A 72 -3.15 6.87 -25.39
N ASP A 73 -4.17 7.73 -25.40
CA ASP A 73 -4.21 8.88 -24.51
C ASP A 73 -5.62 9.16 -24.02
N TYR A 74 -5.72 9.76 -22.84
CA TYR A 74 -7.00 10.09 -22.25
C TYR A 74 -7.64 11.31 -22.94
N GLU A 75 -6.86 12.21 -23.54
CA GLU A 75 -7.36 13.41 -24.21
C GLU A 75 -7.32 13.28 -25.75
N PRO A 76 -8.45 13.53 -26.46
CA PRO A 76 -8.51 13.44 -27.93
C PRO A 76 -7.50 14.29 -28.68
N LEU A 77 -7.16 15.48 -28.18
CA LEU A 77 -6.20 16.38 -28.83
C LEU A 77 -4.79 15.79 -28.88
N ALA A 78 -4.40 14.95 -27.91
CA ALA A 78 -3.14 14.22 -27.97
C ALA A 78 -3.10 13.27 -29.19
N CYS A 79 -4.18 12.54 -29.45
CA CYS A 79 -4.32 11.66 -30.62
C CYS A 79 -4.17 12.41 -31.95
N GLU A 80 -4.77 13.58 -32.07
CA GLU A 80 -4.63 14.43 -33.26
C GLU A 80 -3.16 14.85 -33.49
N ARG A 81 -2.48 15.24 -32.41
CA ARG A 81 -1.09 15.68 -32.46
C ARG A 81 -0.09 14.57 -32.70
N GLY A 82 -0.31 13.42 -32.09
CA GLY A 82 0.51 12.23 -32.34
C GLY A 82 0.50 11.86 -33.83
N ARG A 83 -0.68 11.89 -34.47
CA ARG A 83 -0.81 11.71 -35.93
C ARG A 83 -0.09 12.79 -36.73
N ALA A 84 -0.24 14.06 -36.34
CA ALA A 84 0.44 15.17 -37.01
C ALA A 84 1.97 15.05 -36.91
N LEU A 85 2.50 14.68 -35.74
CA LEU A 85 3.92 14.44 -35.50
C LEU A 85 4.45 13.25 -36.32
N GLU A 86 3.66 12.18 -36.44
CA GLU A 86 3.99 11.06 -37.30
C GLU A 86 4.09 11.48 -38.78
N VAL A 87 3.05 12.14 -39.30
CA VAL A 87 3.00 12.62 -40.69
C VAL A 87 4.13 13.61 -40.97
N ALA A 88 4.41 14.53 -40.06
CA ALA A 88 5.49 15.49 -40.21
C ALA A 88 6.87 14.81 -40.33
N ARG A 89 7.07 13.67 -39.65
CA ARG A 89 8.35 12.95 -39.65
C ARG A 89 8.49 11.95 -40.81
N PHE A 90 7.43 11.24 -41.17
CA PHE A 90 7.49 10.12 -42.12
C PHE A 90 6.76 10.36 -43.44
N GLY A 91 5.95 11.42 -43.54
CA GLY A 91 5.15 11.75 -44.72
C GLY A 91 3.84 10.97 -44.84
N ASP A 92 3.57 10.02 -43.93
CA ASP A 92 2.36 9.22 -43.87
C ASP A 92 2.02 8.84 -42.41
N SER A 93 0.77 8.44 -42.17
CA SER A 93 0.33 7.93 -40.87
C SER A 93 -0.01 6.45 -40.98
N ARG A 94 0.62 5.63 -40.14
CA ARG A 94 0.43 4.17 -40.08
C ARG A 94 0.18 3.66 -38.67
N MET A 95 0.70 4.36 -37.66
CA MET A 95 0.48 4.01 -36.26
C MET A 95 -0.98 4.24 -35.86
N GLU A 96 -1.44 3.46 -34.90
CA GLU A 96 -2.78 3.61 -34.34
C GLU A 96 -2.75 4.64 -33.20
N PHE A 97 -3.79 5.49 -33.15
CA PHE A 97 -4.01 6.46 -32.07
C PHE A 97 -5.45 6.33 -31.60
N ARG A 98 -5.63 5.98 -30.33
CA ARG A 98 -6.94 5.72 -29.71
C ARG A 98 -7.10 6.53 -28.43
N VAL A 99 -8.29 7.09 -28.24
CA VAL A 99 -8.65 7.74 -26.99
C VAL A 99 -9.05 6.66 -25.98
N ALA A 100 -8.33 6.57 -24.86
CA ALA A 100 -8.59 5.57 -23.82
C ALA A 100 -8.10 6.06 -22.45
N ASP A 101 -8.88 5.75 -21.42
CA ASP A 101 -8.45 5.86 -20.02
C ASP A 101 -7.61 4.64 -19.66
N VAL A 102 -6.33 4.84 -19.35
CA VAL A 102 -5.39 3.76 -19.02
C VAL A 102 -5.72 3.06 -17.70
N THR A 103 -6.55 3.66 -16.83
CA THR A 103 -7.10 3.00 -15.64
C THR A 103 -8.29 2.10 -15.96
N GLN A 104 -8.83 2.20 -17.18
CA GLN A 104 -9.97 1.45 -17.68
C GLN A 104 -9.71 1.01 -19.12
N LEU A 105 -8.57 0.32 -19.33
CA LEU A 105 -8.16 -0.09 -20.67
C LEU A 105 -9.26 -0.90 -21.38
N PRO A 106 -9.57 -0.61 -22.66
CA PRO A 106 -10.61 -1.31 -23.42
C PRO A 106 -10.38 -2.83 -23.46
N ALA A 107 -11.47 -3.60 -23.47
CA ALA A 107 -11.40 -5.06 -23.55
C ALA A 107 -10.95 -5.55 -24.94
N ASP A 108 -11.19 -4.76 -25.98
CA ASP A 108 -10.87 -5.04 -27.39
C ASP A 108 -9.49 -4.48 -27.82
N LEU A 109 -8.66 -4.06 -26.87
CA LEU A 109 -7.37 -3.42 -27.16
C LEU A 109 -6.36 -4.35 -27.84
N GLY A 110 -6.52 -5.67 -27.68
CA GLY A 110 -5.58 -6.67 -28.18
C GLY A 110 -4.43 -6.98 -27.21
N ALA A 111 -3.44 -7.72 -27.69
CA ALA A 111 -2.27 -8.14 -26.91
C ALA A 111 -0.95 -7.66 -27.54
N PHE A 112 0.00 -7.24 -26.70
CA PHE A 112 1.23 -6.54 -27.07
C PHE A 112 2.48 -7.30 -26.62
N ASP A 113 3.54 -7.18 -27.41
CA ASP A 113 4.88 -7.71 -27.11
C ASP A 113 5.68 -6.76 -26.20
N LEU A 114 5.30 -5.48 -26.18
CA LEU A 114 5.84 -4.46 -25.30
C LEU A 114 4.77 -3.43 -24.96
N VAL A 115 4.63 -3.11 -23.68
CA VAL A 115 3.88 -1.95 -23.21
C VAL A 115 4.89 -0.95 -22.66
N VAL A 116 4.76 0.32 -23.01
CA VAL A 116 5.60 1.40 -22.50
C VAL A 116 4.76 2.58 -22.06
N ASP A 117 5.14 3.22 -20.96
CA ASP A 117 4.62 4.52 -20.57
C ASP A 117 5.75 5.46 -20.12
N LYS A 118 5.55 6.77 -20.35
CA LYS A 118 6.52 7.79 -19.97
C LYS A 118 5.87 8.84 -19.10
N SER A 119 6.01 8.68 -17.78
CA SER A 119 5.40 9.50 -16.73
C SER A 119 3.87 9.43 -16.65
N THR A 120 3.21 8.65 -17.51
CA THR A 120 1.76 8.45 -17.47
C THR A 120 1.33 7.83 -16.15
N VAL A 121 2.09 6.84 -15.65
CA VAL A 121 1.83 6.23 -14.36
C VAL A 121 1.91 7.24 -13.20
N ASP A 122 2.69 8.30 -13.33
CA ASP A 122 2.76 9.36 -12.32
C ASP A 122 1.53 10.26 -12.32
N ALA A 123 1.00 10.58 -13.51
CA ALA A 123 -0.27 11.28 -13.64
C ALA A 123 -1.43 10.45 -13.08
N VAL A 124 -1.45 9.15 -13.40
CA VAL A 124 -2.45 8.19 -12.87
C VAL A 124 -2.37 8.12 -11.35
N ALA A 125 -1.16 8.11 -10.78
CA ALA A 125 -0.97 8.04 -9.35
C ALA A 125 -1.46 9.27 -8.57
N CYS A 126 -1.62 10.43 -9.22
CA CYS A 126 -2.30 11.57 -8.59
C CYS A 126 -3.76 11.25 -8.24
N GLY A 127 -4.38 10.29 -8.94
CA GLY A 127 -5.70 9.73 -8.62
C GLY A 127 -5.70 8.65 -7.54
N GLY A 128 -4.54 8.34 -6.94
CA GLY A 128 -4.37 7.33 -5.89
C GLY A 128 -3.93 5.95 -6.38
N ASP A 129 -3.44 5.11 -5.47
CA ASP A 129 -2.81 3.82 -5.81
C ASP A 129 -3.78 2.82 -6.46
N ASP A 130 -5.09 2.93 -6.18
CA ASP A 130 -6.10 2.12 -6.86
C ASP A 130 -6.12 2.36 -8.37
N MET A 131 -5.85 3.58 -8.82
CA MET A 131 -5.79 3.90 -10.25
C MET A 131 -4.56 3.26 -10.90
N VAL A 132 -3.43 3.26 -10.20
CA VAL A 132 -2.20 2.58 -10.63
C VAL A 132 -2.41 1.06 -10.67
N ARG A 133 -3.10 0.47 -9.68
CA ARG A 133 -3.47 -0.95 -9.67
C ARG A 133 -4.39 -1.31 -10.83
N ARG A 134 -5.38 -0.48 -11.13
CA ARG A 134 -6.28 -0.71 -12.27
C ARG A 134 -5.53 -0.62 -13.60
N MET A 135 -4.64 0.37 -13.75
CA MET A 135 -3.73 0.45 -14.90
C MET A 135 -2.87 -0.81 -15.01
N GLY A 136 -2.22 -1.24 -13.92
CA GLY A 136 -1.40 -2.44 -13.88
C GLY A 136 -2.16 -3.71 -14.29
N LYS A 137 -3.37 -3.94 -13.75
CA LYS A 137 -4.22 -5.08 -14.16
C LYS A 137 -4.65 -4.99 -15.63
N GLY A 138 -4.91 -3.79 -16.12
CA GLY A 138 -5.21 -3.56 -17.53
C GLY A 138 -4.02 -3.91 -18.43
N VAL A 139 -2.82 -3.50 -18.03
CA VAL A 139 -1.56 -3.79 -18.73
C VAL A 139 -1.25 -5.29 -18.71
N GLU A 140 -1.38 -5.95 -17.55
CA GLU A 140 -1.17 -7.40 -17.44
C GLU A 140 -2.07 -8.16 -18.42
N ARG A 141 -3.35 -7.78 -18.49
CA ARG A 141 -4.32 -8.41 -19.39
C ARG A 141 -3.95 -8.26 -20.87
N CYS A 142 -3.28 -7.18 -21.27
CA CYS A 142 -2.92 -6.92 -22.65
C CYS A 142 -1.47 -7.30 -22.99
N LEU A 143 -0.71 -7.91 -22.09
CA LEU A 143 0.62 -8.43 -22.39
C LEU A 143 0.54 -9.86 -22.95
N LYS A 144 1.28 -10.12 -24.03
CA LYS A 144 1.53 -11.48 -24.51
C LYS A 144 2.40 -12.25 -23.49
N PRO A 145 2.36 -13.59 -23.49
CA PRO A 145 3.27 -14.38 -22.65
C PRO A 145 4.75 -14.01 -22.90
N GLY A 146 5.48 -13.67 -21.83
CA GLY A 146 6.89 -13.26 -21.90
C GLY A 146 7.10 -11.78 -22.25
N ALA A 147 6.05 -11.06 -22.64
CA ALA A 147 6.10 -9.62 -22.87
C ALA A 147 6.26 -8.86 -21.56
N VAL A 148 6.71 -7.61 -21.66
CA VAL A 148 7.06 -6.77 -20.52
C VAL A 148 6.42 -5.39 -20.63
N TRP A 149 6.25 -4.76 -19.48
CA TRP A 149 5.91 -3.34 -19.37
C TRP A 149 7.14 -2.56 -18.92
N VAL A 150 7.52 -1.53 -19.67
CA VAL A 150 8.55 -0.57 -19.26
C VAL A 150 7.89 0.75 -18.88
N SER A 151 8.19 1.26 -17.69
CA SER A 151 7.60 2.49 -17.19
C SER A 151 8.67 3.46 -16.73
N LEU A 152 8.66 4.68 -17.25
CA LEU A 152 9.48 5.76 -16.73
C LEU A 152 8.67 6.58 -15.72
N SER A 153 9.19 6.71 -14.50
CA SER A 153 8.53 7.41 -13.41
C SER A 153 9.47 8.38 -12.69
N TYR A 154 8.90 9.45 -12.15
CA TYR A 154 9.57 10.35 -11.21
C TYR A 154 9.83 9.69 -9.84
N SER A 155 9.01 8.71 -9.45
CA SER A 155 9.04 8.14 -8.09
C SER A 155 9.89 6.87 -8.01
N SER A 156 10.78 6.80 -7.02
CA SER A 156 11.58 5.62 -6.68
C SER A 156 10.75 4.46 -6.09
N ALA A 157 9.51 4.72 -5.71
CA ALA A 157 8.59 3.76 -5.10
C ALA A 157 7.32 3.56 -5.93
N ARG A 158 7.31 3.96 -7.21
CA ARG A 158 6.10 3.92 -8.06
C ARG A 158 5.43 2.55 -8.07
N PHE A 159 6.23 1.50 -8.09
CA PHE A 159 5.77 0.11 -8.18
C PHE A 159 6.12 -0.71 -6.94
N SER A 160 6.13 -0.10 -5.75
CA SER A 160 6.35 -0.81 -4.48
C SER A 160 5.11 -1.54 -3.95
N ASP A 161 3.96 -1.41 -4.60
CA ASP A 161 2.73 -2.11 -4.24
C ASP A 161 2.79 -3.57 -4.69
N GLU A 162 3.01 -4.50 -3.75
CA GLU A 162 3.08 -5.95 -3.99
C GLU A 162 1.79 -6.56 -4.56
N ARG A 163 0.68 -5.80 -4.59
CA ARG A 163 -0.58 -6.22 -5.24
C ARG A 163 -0.57 -6.03 -6.75
N LEU A 164 0.41 -5.31 -7.29
CA LEU A 164 0.58 -5.21 -8.74
C LEU A 164 0.99 -6.59 -9.28
N PRO A 165 0.43 -7.02 -10.41
CA PRO A 165 0.67 -8.35 -10.94
C PRO A 165 1.99 -8.43 -11.74
N PHE A 166 3.06 -7.87 -11.18
CA PHE A 166 4.35 -7.76 -11.85
C PHE A 166 5.51 -8.00 -10.88
N ASP A 167 6.50 -8.75 -11.35
CA ASP A 167 7.85 -8.71 -10.80
C ASP A 167 8.53 -7.43 -11.30
N VAL A 168 8.94 -6.57 -10.37
CA VAL A 168 9.43 -5.21 -10.67
C VAL A 168 10.94 -5.14 -10.52
N GLU A 169 11.61 -4.65 -11.56
CA GLU A 169 13.04 -4.37 -11.58
C GLU A 169 13.30 -2.90 -11.91
N VAL A 170 14.29 -2.27 -11.27
CA VAL A 170 14.79 -0.95 -11.71
C VAL A 170 15.79 -1.17 -12.84
N LEU A 171 15.34 -0.93 -14.08
CA LEU A 171 16.16 -1.07 -15.29
C LEU A 171 17.25 0.01 -15.39
N HIS A 172 16.91 1.25 -15.05
CA HIS A 172 17.85 2.37 -15.09
C HIS A 172 17.44 3.53 -14.17
N LYS A 173 18.41 4.35 -13.77
CA LYS A 173 18.18 5.61 -13.04
C LYS A 173 18.82 6.75 -13.80
N PHE A 174 18.01 7.65 -14.34
CA PHE A 174 18.47 8.85 -15.02
C PHE A 174 18.74 9.95 -13.99
N PRO A 175 20.00 10.40 -13.80
CA PRO A 175 20.29 11.48 -12.87
C PRO A 175 19.70 12.79 -13.36
N VAL A 176 19.02 13.50 -12.45
CA VAL A 176 18.54 14.86 -12.71
C VAL A 176 19.70 15.84 -12.45
N PRO A 177 20.01 16.76 -13.38
CA PRO A 177 21.07 17.74 -13.17
C PRO A 177 20.84 18.56 -11.91
N LYS A 178 21.84 18.59 -11.02
CA LYS A 178 21.80 19.43 -9.82
C LYS A 178 22.00 20.89 -10.17
N MET A 179 21.30 21.78 -9.48
CA MET A 179 21.55 23.22 -9.56
C MET A 179 22.64 23.65 -8.57
N SER A 180 22.87 22.87 -7.51
CA SER A 180 23.96 23.07 -6.55
C SER A 180 24.62 21.75 -6.13
N PRO A 181 25.95 21.73 -5.86
CA PRO A 181 26.64 20.55 -5.32
C PRO A 181 26.08 20.02 -4.00
N THR A 182 25.36 20.86 -3.24
CA THR A 182 24.78 20.50 -1.94
C THR A 182 23.39 19.87 -2.04
N GLU A 183 22.78 19.83 -3.22
CA GLU A 183 21.47 19.22 -3.41
C GLU A 183 21.56 17.69 -3.39
N PRO A 184 20.53 17.00 -2.85
CA PRO A 184 20.46 15.55 -2.92
C PRO A 184 20.44 15.07 -4.37
N ASP A 185 20.96 13.87 -4.62
CA ASP A 185 20.80 13.22 -5.92
C ASP A 185 19.32 12.89 -6.15
N VAL A 186 18.78 13.39 -7.25
CA VAL A 186 17.43 13.09 -7.71
C VAL A 186 17.53 12.30 -9.01
N PHE A 187 16.67 11.30 -9.16
CA PHE A 187 16.66 10.43 -10.33
C PHE A 187 15.25 10.31 -10.90
N HIS A 188 15.15 10.18 -12.22
CA HIS A 188 14.00 9.56 -12.86
C HIS A 188 14.27 8.05 -13.02
N TRP A 189 13.27 7.23 -12.75
CA TRP A 189 13.40 5.79 -12.59
C TRP A 189 12.75 5.08 -13.76
N CYS A 190 13.53 4.27 -14.46
CA CYS A 190 13.04 3.38 -15.51
C CYS A 190 12.84 2.00 -14.90
N TYR A 191 11.60 1.53 -14.87
CA TYR A 191 11.21 0.24 -14.34
C TYR A 191 10.94 -0.76 -15.47
N LEU A 192 11.31 -2.00 -15.22
CA LEU A 192 10.97 -3.15 -16.04
C LEU A 192 10.05 -4.07 -15.23
N LEU A 193 8.82 -4.22 -15.69
CA LEU A 193 7.75 -4.96 -15.04
C LEU A 193 7.45 -6.22 -15.85
N ARG A 194 7.54 -7.40 -15.22
CA ARG A 194 7.31 -8.69 -15.86
C ARG A 194 6.13 -9.39 -15.21
N PRO A 195 5.13 -9.90 -15.96
CA PRO A 195 4.11 -10.76 -15.39
C PRO A 195 4.76 -11.99 -14.72
N PRO A 196 4.27 -12.45 -13.56
CA PRO A 196 4.85 -13.58 -12.86
C PRO A 196 4.79 -14.86 -13.71
N ALA A 197 5.83 -15.69 -13.62
CA ALA A 197 5.97 -16.91 -14.41
C ALA A 197 4.78 -17.87 -14.21
N PRO A 198 4.36 -18.66 -15.23
CA PRO A 198 3.25 -19.61 -15.11
C PRO A 198 3.44 -20.64 -13.98
N ALA A 199 4.67 -20.99 -13.61
CA ALA A 199 4.97 -21.90 -12.50
C ALA A 199 4.82 -21.28 -11.10
N ALA A 200 4.80 -19.94 -11.01
CA ALA A 200 4.39 -19.22 -9.79
C ALA A 200 2.86 -19.21 -9.60
N ARG A 201 2.09 -19.78 -10.55
CA ARG A 201 0.63 -19.95 -10.44
C ARG A 201 0.21 -21.20 -9.64
N LEU A 202 1.14 -22.12 -9.32
CA LEU A 202 0.93 -23.11 -8.25
C LEU A 202 1.43 -22.53 -6.91
N GLY A 203 0.57 -21.70 -6.31
CA GLY A 203 0.83 -20.94 -5.09
C GLY A 203 -0.14 -19.76 -4.93
N LYS A 204 -0.74 -19.33 -6.04
CA LYS A 204 -1.87 -18.40 -6.11
C LYS A 204 -2.76 -18.81 -7.29
N GLY A 205 -3.71 -19.70 -7.02
CA GLY A 205 -4.72 -20.14 -7.98
C GLY A 205 -5.99 -20.45 -7.21
N GLU A 206 -7.02 -19.66 -7.48
CA GLU A 206 -8.41 -19.98 -7.17
C GLU A 206 -8.71 -21.40 -7.67
N LEU A 207 -9.06 -22.28 -6.74
CA LEU A 207 -9.59 -23.60 -7.05
C LEU A 207 -11.06 -23.44 -7.42
N GLU A 208 -11.36 -23.36 -8.72
CA GLU A 208 -12.64 -23.87 -9.23
C GLU A 208 -12.58 -25.40 -9.15
N GLY A 209 -12.97 -25.93 -8.00
CA GLY A 209 -13.29 -27.34 -7.80
C GLY A 209 -14.80 -27.49 -7.73
N THR A 210 -15.37 -28.24 -8.68
CA THR A 210 -16.72 -28.77 -8.57
C THR A 210 -16.75 -29.79 -7.44
N ASP A 211 -17.12 -29.37 -6.24
CA ASP A 211 -17.60 -30.26 -5.19
C ASP A 211 -18.68 -29.55 -4.38
N GLN A 212 -19.86 -30.16 -4.34
CA GLN A 212 -20.97 -29.75 -3.50
C GLN A 212 -20.58 -29.97 -2.03
N VAL A 213 -19.97 -28.97 -1.39
CA VAL A 213 -19.91 -28.85 0.06
C VAL A 213 -20.13 -27.39 0.42
N SER A 214 -21.16 -27.13 1.23
CA SER A 214 -21.52 -25.82 1.77
C SER A 214 -20.36 -25.22 2.59
N GLY A 215 -19.74 -24.14 2.09
CA GLY A 215 -18.74 -23.33 2.80
C GLY A 215 -18.76 -21.90 2.29
N GLU A 216 -18.83 -20.93 3.19
CA GLU A 216 -19.03 -19.49 2.92
C GLU A 216 -17.83 -18.84 2.19
N MET A 217 -18.10 -17.91 1.26
CA MET A 217 -17.10 -17.11 0.56
C MET A 217 -16.43 -16.10 1.51
N CYS A 218 -15.11 -16.17 1.70
CA CYS A 218 -14.35 -15.19 2.51
C CYS A 218 -13.88 -14.01 1.63
N GLY A 219 -14.65 -12.93 1.58
CA GLY A 219 -14.27 -11.65 0.95
C GLY A 219 -13.48 -10.72 1.90
N LYS A 220 -12.85 -9.66 1.37
CA LYS A 220 -12.24 -8.61 2.22
C LYS A 220 -13.32 -7.87 3.02
N PRO A 221 -13.07 -7.48 4.29
CA PRO A 221 -14.03 -6.73 5.07
C PRO A 221 -14.31 -5.37 4.43
N VAL A 222 -15.60 -5.07 4.31
CA VAL A 222 -16.13 -3.82 3.77
C VAL A 222 -17.26 -3.33 4.65
N ILE A 223 -17.28 -2.02 4.93
CA ILE A 223 -18.46 -1.40 5.54
C ILE A 223 -19.57 -1.35 4.49
N THR A 224 -20.66 -2.08 4.74
CA THR A 224 -21.81 -2.11 3.82
C THR A 224 -22.83 -1.01 4.12
N LYS A 225 -22.89 -0.53 5.38
CA LYS A 225 -23.78 0.54 5.83
C LYS A 225 -23.28 1.15 7.13
N VAL A 226 -23.48 2.46 7.28
CA VAL A 226 -23.35 3.20 8.54
C VAL A 226 -24.69 3.87 8.84
N SER A 227 -25.13 3.81 10.10
CA SER A 227 -26.35 4.48 10.56
C SER A 227 -26.22 4.86 12.03
N ASP A 228 -26.95 5.87 12.46
CA ASP A 228 -27.05 6.23 13.87
C ASP A 228 -27.59 5.05 14.69
N LEU A 229 -26.97 4.80 15.84
CA LEU A 229 -27.35 3.74 16.78
C LEU A 229 -27.87 4.38 18.06
N ALA A 230 -29.14 4.13 18.40
CA ALA A 230 -29.69 4.60 19.67
C ALA A 230 -28.99 3.89 20.84
N THR A 231 -28.67 4.64 21.90
CA THR A 231 -27.92 4.13 23.06
C THR A 231 -28.60 2.95 23.76
N ALA A 232 -29.93 2.88 23.69
CA ALA A 232 -30.73 1.77 24.24
C ALA A 232 -30.46 0.44 23.52
N ASP A 233 -30.16 0.49 22.22
CA ASP A 233 -29.93 -0.68 21.36
C ASP A 233 -28.46 -1.11 21.33
N ALA A 234 -27.54 -0.26 21.81
CA ALA A 234 -26.12 -0.53 21.78
C ALA A 234 -25.72 -1.67 22.74
N ARG A 235 -25.01 -2.70 22.26
CA ARG A 235 -24.58 -3.83 23.09
C ARG A 235 -23.28 -3.57 23.87
N TRP A 236 -22.33 -2.85 23.26
CA TRP A 236 -20.94 -2.80 23.73
C TRP A 236 -20.53 -1.44 24.34
N VAL A 237 -21.03 -0.35 23.75
CA VAL A 237 -20.69 1.03 24.11
C VAL A 237 -21.97 1.79 24.48
N THR A 238 -21.86 2.78 25.36
CA THR A 238 -22.94 3.71 25.68
C THR A 238 -22.41 5.13 25.72
N LEU A 239 -23.24 6.10 25.34
CA LEU A 239 -22.94 7.52 25.53
C LEU A 239 -23.48 7.97 26.89
N LYS A 240 -22.70 8.74 27.64
CA LYS A 240 -23.10 9.37 28.90
C LYS A 240 -22.87 10.87 28.82
N LYS A 241 -23.70 11.63 29.52
CA LYS A 241 -23.49 13.04 29.80
C LYS A 241 -22.89 13.18 31.20
N VAL A 242 -21.78 13.89 31.32
CA VAL A 242 -21.13 14.24 32.59
C VAL A 242 -21.34 15.72 32.82
N ASP A 243 -22.11 16.05 33.86
CA ASP A 243 -22.20 17.42 34.36
C ASP A 243 -21.15 17.60 35.47
N TYR A 244 -20.26 18.59 35.32
CA TYR A 244 -19.17 18.85 36.26
C TYR A 244 -19.01 20.34 36.54
N VAL A 245 -18.28 20.64 37.62
CA VAL A 245 -17.90 22.02 37.98
C VAL A 245 -16.43 22.19 37.69
N ASP A 246 -16.09 23.23 36.93
CA ASP A 246 -14.70 23.51 36.58
C ASP A 246 -13.92 24.18 37.73
N GLN A 247 -12.63 24.44 37.48
CA GLN A 247 -11.71 25.04 38.45
C GLN A 247 -12.09 26.46 38.92
N VAL A 248 -13.06 27.11 38.27
CA VAL A 248 -13.57 28.44 38.66
C VAL A 248 -15.01 28.41 39.16
N GLY A 249 -15.55 27.21 39.45
CA GLY A 249 -16.90 27.05 39.99
C GLY A 249 -18.01 27.09 38.95
N LYS A 250 -17.68 27.07 37.65
CA LYS A 250 -18.68 27.11 36.57
C LYS A 250 -19.16 25.72 36.21
N SER A 251 -20.48 25.53 36.15
CA SER A 251 -21.09 24.29 35.65
C SER A 251 -20.81 24.11 34.16
N ARG A 252 -20.41 22.89 33.78
CA ARG A 252 -20.10 22.44 32.43
C ARG A 252 -20.69 21.07 32.18
N SER A 253 -20.84 20.72 30.92
CA SER A 253 -21.25 19.39 30.48
C SER A 253 -20.24 18.80 29.52
N TRP A 254 -20.07 17.49 29.55
CA TRP A 254 -19.22 16.71 28.65
C TRP A 254 -19.97 15.46 28.18
N GLU A 255 -19.74 15.05 26.94
CA GLU A 255 -20.24 13.78 26.41
C GLU A 255 -19.11 12.75 26.40
N VAL A 256 -19.35 11.57 26.96
CA VAL A 256 -18.34 10.52 27.10
C VAL A 256 -18.87 9.19 26.60
N ALA A 257 -18.09 8.52 25.74
CA ALA A 257 -18.37 7.15 25.35
C ALA A 257 -17.74 6.19 26.38
N THR A 258 -18.53 5.24 26.89
CA THR A 258 -18.07 4.28 27.90
C THR A 258 -18.41 2.85 27.48
N ARG A 259 -17.54 1.89 27.81
CA ARG A 259 -17.88 0.46 27.70
C ARG A 259 -18.99 0.12 28.70
N LYS A 260 -19.88 -0.81 28.34
CA LYS A 260 -20.91 -1.31 29.27
C LYS A 260 -20.36 -2.32 30.28
N THR A 261 -19.18 -2.87 30.02
CA THR A 261 -18.47 -3.85 30.84
C THR A 261 -17.10 -3.29 31.21
N THR A 262 -16.77 -3.31 32.50
CA THR A 262 -15.42 -3.02 33.02
C THR A 262 -15.09 -4.11 34.02
N SER A 263 -13.86 -4.63 33.96
CA SER A 263 -13.39 -5.70 34.84
C SER A 263 -13.31 -5.25 36.30
N LYS A 264 -13.23 -6.20 37.24
CA LYS A 264 -12.93 -5.87 38.65
C LYS A 264 -11.50 -5.39 38.85
N ALA A 265 -10.59 -5.63 37.90
CA ALA A 265 -9.23 -5.09 37.91
C ALA A 265 -9.21 -3.55 37.74
N GLY A 266 -10.35 -2.93 37.42
CA GLY A 266 -10.46 -1.49 37.28
C GLY A 266 -9.86 -0.94 35.99
N ILE A 267 -9.56 -1.83 35.04
CA ILE A 267 -9.11 -1.51 33.68
C ILE A 267 -9.90 -2.30 32.64
N ASP A 268 -9.96 -1.80 31.40
CA ASP A 268 -10.73 -2.45 30.33
C ASP A 268 -9.90 -3.45 29.52
N ALA A 269 -8.62 -3.15 29.28
CA ALA A 269 -7.79 -3.93 28.34
C ALA A 269 -6.31 -3.99 28.71
N VAL A 270 -5.58 -4.89 28.09
CA VAL A 270 -4.11 -4.92 28.08
C VAL A 270 -3.57 -4.74 26.67
N ALA A 271 -2.37 -4.17 26.55
CA ALA A 271 -1.57 -4.28 25.33
C ALA A 271 -0.19 -4.86 25.66
N MET A 272 0.24 -5.81 24.85
CA MET A 272 1.43 -6.62 25.13
C MET A 272 2.61 -6.13 24.30
N GLY A 273 3.39 -5.22 24.89
CA GLY A 273 4.73 -4.95 24.38
C GLY A 273 5.57 -6.22 24.53
N ASN A 274 6.18 -6.70 23.46
CA ASN A 274 6.78 -8.03 23.47
C ASN A 274 8.15 -8.07 22.81
N ILE A 275 9.02 -8.93 23.34
CA ILE A 275 10.38 -9.17 22.86
C ILE A 275 10.53 -10.65 22.53
N LEU A 276 10.82 -10.94 21.27
CA LEU A 276 11.13 -12.26 20.76
C LEU A 276 12.65 -12.40 20.70
N LEU A 277 13.16 -13.37 21.44
CA LEU A 277 14.57 -13.71 21.47
C LEU A 277 14.79 -15.02 20.72
N HIS A 278 15.66 -14.98 19.73
CA HIS A 278 16.03 -16.13 18.91
C HIS A 278 17.54 -16.36 19.04
N PRO A 279 18.04 -17.61 19.03
CA PRO A 279 19.47 -17.87 19.24
C PRO A 279 20.37 -17.22 18.18
N SER A 280 19.91 -17.13 16.93
CA SER A 280 20.68 -16.61 15.79
C SER A 280 20.14 -15.33 15.12
N LYS A 281 18.98 -14.80 15.55
CA LYS A 281 18.32 -13.63 14.91
C LYS A 281 18.28 -12.44 15.88
N PRO A 282 18.25 -11.19 15.37
CA PRO A 282 18.15 -10.02 16.24
C PRO A 282 16.87 -10.04 17.09
N ALA A 283 16.94 -9.45 18.28
CA ALA A 283 15.78 -9.27 19.14
C ALA A 283 14.67 -8.52 18.37
N SER A 284 13.49 -9.11 18.37
CA SER A 284 12.37 -8.68 17.52
C SER A 284 11.11 -8.46 18.35
N THR A 285 10.08 -7.88 17.75
CA THR A 285 8.75 -7.74 18.33
C THR A 285 7.71 -8.32 17.37
N MET A 286 6.70 -8.96 17.93
CA MET A 286 5.52 -9.45 17.23
C MET A 286 4.48 -8.33 17.17
N LEU A 287 4.02 -8.04 15.96
CA LEU A 287 2.91 -7.16 15.65
C LEU A 287 1.73 -7.99 15.17
N VAL A 288 0.54 -7.44 15.36
CA VAL A 288 -0.70 -7.96 14.79
C VAL A 288 -1.29 -6.93 13.85
N ILE A 289 -1.81 -7.40 12.72
CA ILE A 289 -2.51 -6.59 11.74
C ILE A 289 -3.93 -7.14 11.62
N GLN A 290 -4.90 -6.30 11.92
CA GLN A 290 -6.32 -6.69 11.94
C GLN A 290 -7.21 -5.57 11.44
N TYR A 291 -8.33 -5.92 10.82
CA TYR A 291 -9.30 -4.93 10.36
C TYR A 291 -10.09 -4.36 11.53
N ARG A 292 -10.12 -3.03 11.67
CA ARG A 292 -10.93 -2.33 12.68
C ARG A 292 -12.10 -1.64 11.98
N PRO A 293 -13.34 -2.17 12.11
CA PRO A 293 -14.53 -1.54 11.51
C PRO A 293 -14.70 -0.05 11.83
N PRO A 294 -14.38 0.47 13.04
CA PRO A 294 -14.49 1.90 13.32
C PRO A 294 -13.62 2.82 12.45
N LEU A 295 -12.56 2.28 11.84
CA LEU A 295 -11.59 3.03 11.04
C LEU A 295 -11.68 2.72 9.53
N ASP A 296 -12.54 1.76 9.15
CA ASP A 296 -12.55 1.16 7.80
C ASP A 296 -11.13 0.79 7.29
N SER A 297 -10.25 0.38 8.22
CA SER A 297 -8.83 0.23 7.97
C SER A 297 -8.27 -0.96 8.75
N TYR A 298 -7.20 -1.53 8.24
CA TYR A 298 -6.32 -2.40 9.00
C TYR A 298 -5.50 -1.56 9.97
N THR A 299 -5.33 -2.05 11.18
CA THR A 299 -4.48 -1.43 12.18
C THR A 299 -3.27 -2.29 12.45
N VAL A 300 -2.10 -1.65 12.53
CA VAL A 300 -0.87 -2.28 12.98
C VAL A 300 -0.73 -2.03 14.48
N GLU A 301 -0.83 -3.09 15.26
CA GLU A 301 -0.88 -3.04 16.71
C GLU A 301 0.10 -4.03 17.33
N TRP A 302 0.35 -3.86 18.63
CA TRP A 302 0.76 -5.01 19.43
C TRP A 302 -0.44 -5.88 19.75
N PRO A 303 -0.23 -7.17 20.02
CA PRO A 303 -1.24 -8.03 20.62
C PRO A 303 -1.94 -7.34 21.79
N ALA A 304 -3.26 -7.44 21.88
CA ALA A 304 -4.06 -6.73 22.87
C ALA A 304 -5.44 -7.37 23.04
N GLY A 305 -5.94 -7.37 24.28
CA GLY A 305 -7.23 -7.98 24.57
C GLY A 305 -7.91 -7.36 25.78
N LEU A 306 -9.19 -7.73 25.98
CA LEU A 306 -9.97 -7.27 27.12
C LEU A 306 -9.59 -8.07 28.36
N VAL A 307 -9.68 -7.42 29.52
CA VAL A 307 -9.49 -8.11 30.80
C VAL A 307 -10.83 -8.69 31.25
N ASP A 308 -10.86 -10.00 31.45
CA ASP A 308 -12.05 -10.67 31.96
C ASP A 308 -12.35 -10.30 33.43
N ALA A 309 -13.60 -10.51 33.85
CA ALA A 309 -14.10 -10.02 35.13
C ALA A 309 -13.30 -10.48 36.36
N ASP A 310 -12.69 -11.67 36.30
CA ASP A 310 -11.96 -12.31 37.39
C ASP A 310 -10.45 -12.51 37.07
N GLU A 311 -9.92 -11.75 36.10
CA GLU A 311 -8.56 -11.87 35.60
C GLU A 311 -7.68 -10.66 36.00
N THR A 312 -6.38 -10.89 36.28
CA THR A 312 -5.41 -9.79 36.40
C THR A 312 -4.87 -9.37 35.03
N ALA A 313 -4.25 -8.19 34.93
CA ALA A 313 -3.63 -7.73 33.69
C ALA A 313 -2.55 -8.71 33.17
N GLU A 314 -1.76 -9.31 34.06
CA GLU A 314 -0.75 -10.31 33.72
C GLU A 314 -1.38 -11.56 33.11
N GLN A 315 -2.46 -12.06 33.72
CA GLN A 315 -3.16 -13.26 33.26
C GLN A 315 -3.79 -13.02 31.89
N ALA A 316 -4.46 -11.88 31.73
CA ALA A 316 -5.04 -11.45 30.46
C ALA A 316 -3.97 -11.37 29.37
N ALA A 317 -2.84 -10.74 29.66
CA ALA A 317 -1.76 -10.61 28.69
C ALA A 317 -1.20 -11.97 28.24
N VAL A 318 -1.04 -12.94 29.15
CA VAL A 318 -0.54 -14.29 28.79
C VAL A 318 -1.58 -15.06 27.97
N ARG A 319 -2.86 -14.98 28.35
CA ARG A 319 -3.97 -15.64 27.64
C ARG A 319 -4.12 -15.08 26.22
N GLU A 320 -4.34 -13.78 26.11
CA GLU A 320 -4.56 -13.06 24.86
C GLU A 320 -3.35 -13.21 23.92
N PHE A 321 -2.12 -13.14 24.45
CA PHE A 321 -0.94 -13.30 23.62
C PHE A 321 -0.86 -14.71 23.03
N LYS A 322 -1.25 -15.74 23.81
CA LYS A 322 -1.31 -17.12 23.32
C LYS A 322 -2.43 -17.33 22.32
N GLU A 323 -3.59 -16.71 22.52
CA GLU A 323 -4.75 -16.75 21.61
C GLU A 323 -4.41 -16.10 20.27
N GLU A 324 -3.97 -14.84 20.28
CA GLU A 324 -3.67 -14.06 19.08
C GLU A 324 -2.40 -14.52 18.36
N THR A 325 -1.41 -15.07 19.06
CA THR A 325 -0.09 -15.37 18.46
C THR A 325 0.33 -16.83 18.50
N GLY A 326 -0.31 -17.68 19.30
CA GLY A 326 0.09 -19.07 19.53
C GLY A 326 1.30 -19.25 20.46
N TYR A 327 2.04 -18.19 20.77
CA TYR A 327 3.26 -18.28 21.57
C TYR A 327 2.99 -18.24 23.07
N GLU A 328 3.80 -18.98 23.83
CA GLU A 328 3.89 -18.81 25.27
C GLU A 328 4.89 -17.70 25.61
N CYS A 329 4.56 -16.88 26.60
CA CYS A 329 5.37 -15.74 26.97
C CYS A 329 5.57 -15.65 28.49
N LYS A 330 6.65 -14.99 28.89
CA LYS A 330 6.96 -14.64 30.27
C LYS A 330 6.69 -13.16 30.48
N VAL A 331 5.90 -12.81 31.49
CA VAL A 331 5.69 -11.41 31.89
C VAL A 331 6.98 -10.84 32.50
N LEU A 332 7.38 -9.67 32.01
CA LEU A 332 8.53 -8.89 32.48
C LEU A 332 8.11 -7.75 33.41
N SER A 333 7.06 -7.01 33.04
CA SER A 333 6.55 -5.88 33.82
C SER A 333 5.12 -5.52 33.44
N VAL A 334 4.45 -4.83 34.35
CA VAL A 334 3.11 -4.27 34.16
C VAL A 334 3.15 -2.79 34.49
N SER A 335 2.64 -1.95 33.58
CA SER A 335 2.54 -0.51 33.81
C SER A 335 1.40 -0.17 34.78
N PRO A 336 1.39 1.03 35.39
CA PRO A 336 0.15 1.58 35.95
C PRO A 336 -0.95 1.68 34.87
N PRO A 337 -2.24 1.82 35.27
CA PRO A 337 -3.33 2.11 34.34
C PRO A 337 -3.11 3.38 33.52
N GLN A 338 -3.48 3.33 32.26
CA GLN A 338 -3.35 4.41 31.28
C GLN A 338 -4.69 4.64 30.59
N ALA A 339 -5.04 5.89 30.32
CA ALA A 339 -6.21 6.21 29.51
C ALA A 339 -5.91 5.93 28.02
N ALA A 340 -6.84 5.28 27.33
CA ALA A 340 -6.72 5.01 25.90
C ALA A 340 -7.00 6.26 25.05
N ASP A 341 -8.07 6.98 25.37
CA ASP A 341 -8.41 8.28 24.77
C ASP A 341 -9.20 9.13 25.80
N PRO A 342 -8.50 9.91 26.65
CA PRO A 342 -9.12 10.64 27.76
C PRO A 342 -9.97 11.84 27.33
N GLY A 343 -9.90 12.26 26.06
CA GLY A 343 -10.73 13.35 25.54
C GLY A 343 -12.16 12.92 25.20
N MET A 344 -12.34 11.63 24.88
CA MET A 344 -13.61 11.09 24.37
C MET A 344 -14.18 9.95 25.24
N THR A 345 -13.33 9.16 25.88
CA THR A 345 -13.74 7.92 26.56
C THR A 345 -13.18 7.82 27.97
N ASN A 346 -13.79 6.95 28.79
CA ASN A 346 -13.19 6.49 30.04
C ASN A 346 -12.39 5.17 29.86
N ALA A 347 -12.15 4.75 28.61
CA ALA A 347 -11.49 3.48 28.33
C ALA A 347 -10.04 3.51 28.84
N SER A 348 -9.65 2.45 29.51
CA SER A 348 -8.41 2.34 30.24
C SER A 348 -7.72 1.01 29.98
N MET A 349 -6.40 1.01 30.13
CA MET A 349 -5.61 -0.19 29.87
C MET A 349 -4.27 -0.19 30.59
N GLN A 350 -3.64 -1.36 30.65
CA GLN A 350 -2.25 -1.51 31.10
C GLN A 350 -1.36 -2.04 29.98
N MET A 351 -0.12 -1.56 29.91
CA MET A 351 0.90 -2.15 29.08
C MET A 351 1.59 -3.25 29.86
N VAL A 352 1.63 -4.45 29.30
CA VAL A 352 2.32 -5.61 29.88
C VAL A 352 3.49 -5.96 28.97
N MET A 353 4.71 -5.84 29.49
CA MET A 353 5.90 -6.26 28.74
C MET A 353 6.07 -7.76 28.88
N VAL A 354 6.23 -8.49 27.78
CA VAL A 354 6.43 -9.94 27.76
C VAL A 354 7.66 -10.33 26.94
N GLU A 355 8.23 -11.49 27.26
CA GLU A 355 9.36 -12.09 26.56
C GLU A 355 8.98 -13.48 26.04
N VAL A 356 9.39 -13.78 24.82
CA VAL A 356 9.25 -15.10 24.20
C VAL A 356 10.64 -15.59 23.84
N GLN A 357 10.97 -16.80 24.29
CA GLN A 357 12.21 -17.49 23.92
C GLN A 357 11.91 -18.47 22.78
N LEU A 358 12.43 -18.18 21.60
CA LEU A 358 12.27 -19.00 20.39
C LEU A 358 13.41 -20.02 20.27
N LYS A 359 13.15 -21.14 19.60
CA LYS A 359 14.19 -22.12 19.22
C LYS A 359 14.47 -22.04 17.72
N GLU A 360 15.66 -22.49 17.31
CA GLU A 360 16.18 -22.38 15.94
C GLU A 360 15.26 -22.95 14.86
N ASP A 361 14.62 -24.09 15.16
CA ASP A 361 13.77 -24.86 14.23
C ASP A 361 12.34 -25.06 14.76
N GLU A 362 11.84 -24.12 15.57
CA GLU A 362 10.46 -24.20 16.07
C GLU A 362 9.47 -23.78 14.98
N PRO A 363 8.50 -24.64 14.62
CA PRO A 363 7.46 -24.24 13.67
C PRO A 363 6.64 -23.10 14.27
N GLU A 364 6.11 -22.24 13.40
CA GLU A 364 5.23 -21.18 13.85
C GLU A 364 3.98 -21.79 14.52
N PRO A 365 3.66 -21.42 15.78
CA PRO A 365 2.54 -22.02 16.50
C PRO A 365 1.21 -21.59 15.88
N GLU A 366 0.17 -22.39 16.10
CA GLU A 366 -1.18 -22.08 15.64
C GLU A 366 -1.85 -21.02 16.54
N GLN A 367 -2.54 -20.06 15.92
CA GLN A 367 -3.38 -19.07 16.61
C GLN A 367 -4.70 -19.73 17.05
N ARG A 368 -5.32 -19.18 18.09
CA ARG A 368 -6.67 -19.54 18.57
C ARG A 368 -7.50 -18.29 18.70
N LEU A 369 -7.99 -17.83 17.55
CA LEU A 369 -8.76 -16.59 17.42
C LEU A 369 -10.24 -16.82 17.69
N ASP A 370 -10.92 -15.81 18.20
CA ASP A 370 -12.37 -15.83 18.38
C ASP A 370 -13.13 -15.68 17.05
N ASP A 371 -14.42 -16.02 17.04
CA ASP A 371 -15.27 -15.85 15.86
C ASP A 371 -15.35 -14.38 15.44
N GLY A 372 -15.05 -14.12 14.16
CA GLY A 372 -14.94 -12.77 13.59
C GLY A 372 -13.57 -12.10 13.73
N GLU A 373 -12.60 -12.75 14.40
CA GLU A 373 -11.23 -12.27 14.44
C GLU A 373 -10.39 -12.83 13.29
N HIS A 374 -9.81 -11.90 12.52
CA HIS A 374 -8.87 -12.22 11.45
C HIS A 374 -7.58 -11.43 11.67
N ILE A 375 -6.60 -12.09 12.28
CA ILE A 375 -5.35 -11.48 12.72
C ILE A 375 -4.17 -12.02 11.92
N GLN A 376 -3.45 -11.14 11.24
CA GLN A 376 -2.16 -11.42 10.64
C GLN A 376 -1.03 -11.11 11.62
N ARG A 377 -0.05 -12.01 11.74
CA ARG A 377 1.15 -11.83 12.55
C ARG A 377 2.30 -11.31 11.72
N VAL A 378 3.09 -10.38 12.28
CA VAL A 378 4.33 -9.89 11.66
C VAL A 378 5.42 -9.75 12.70
N VAL A 379 6.57 -10.39 12.47
CA VAL A 379 7.76 -10.22 13.32
C VAL A 379 8.67 -9.14 12.73
N VAL A 380 9.03 -8.15 13.54
CA VAL A 380 9.88 -7.02 13.13
C VAL A 380 11.07 -6.90 14.08
N PRO A 381 12.32 -6.84 13.57
CA PRO A 381 13.48 -6.52 14.40
C PRO A 381 13.29 -5.19 15.15
N LEU A 382 13.58 -5.16 16.45
CA LEU A 382 13.41 -3.95 17.27
C LEU A 382 14.26 -2.76 16.78
N ALA A 383 15.34 -3.05 16.05
CA ALA A 383 16.19 -2.04 15.44
C ALA A 383 15.45 -1.25 14.33
N GLU A 384 14.57 -1.93 13.59
CA GLU A 384 13.90 -1.44 12.38
C GLU A 384 12.45 -0.99 12.66
N LEU A 385 11.94 -1.23 13.88
CA LEU A 385 10.54 -1.02 14.23
C LEU A 385 10.02 0.37 13.83
N TYR A 386 10.74 1.45 14.14
CA TYR A 386 10.29 2.81 13.80
C TYR A 386 10.12 3.02 12.30
N GLU A 387 11.13 2.66 11.50
CA GLU A 387 11.10 2.80 10.05
C GLU A 387 9.97 1.95 9.46
N LYS A 388 9.79 0.72 9.97
CA LYS A 388 8.73 -0.17 9.53
C LYS A 388 7.33 0.37 9.80
N LEU A 389 7.11 1.00 10.96
CA LEU A 389 5.83 1.64 11.26
C LEU A 389 5.59 2.90 10.41
N VAL A 390 6.65 3.65 10.08
CA VAL A 390 6.56 4.77 9.13
C VAL A 390 6.27 4.28 7.71
N GLU A 391 6.71 3.08 7.33
CA GLU A 391 6.30 2.45 6.07
C GLU A 391 4.83 2.03 6.09
N TYR A 392 4.39 1.37 7.16
CA TYR A 392 2.98 0.96 7.28
C TYR A 392 2.02 2.15 7.26
N SER A 393 2.36 3.28 7.87
CA SER A 393 1.49 4.46 7.86
C SER A 393 1.33 5.12 6.49
N LYS A 394 2.14 4.72 5.49
CA LYS A 394 2.01 5.16 4.10
C LYS A 394 1.12 4.24 3.26
N GLN A 395 0.77 3.06 3.77
CA GLN A 395 -0.02 2.09 3.04
C GLN A 395 -1.51 2.44 3.11
N ASP A 396 -2.21 2.22 1.98
CA ASP A 396 -3.66 2.41 1.90
C ASP A 396 -4.42 1.52 2.90
N ARG A 397 -5.42 2.10 3.58
CA ARG A 397 -6.21 1.47 4.65
C ARG A 397 -5.36 0.83 5.75
N MET A 398 -4.20 1.41 6.06
CA MET A 398 -3.35 0.96 7.16
C MET A 398 -3.13 2.10 8.16
N ILE A 399 -3.41 1.84 9.43
CA ILE A 399 -3.24 2.83 10.52
C ILE A 399 -2.40 2.20 11.62
N VAL A 400 -1.24 2.78 11.90
CA VAL A 400 -0.44 2.32 13.05
C VAL A 400 -1.08 2.82 14.34
N ALA A 401 -1.31 1.92 15.29
CA ALA A 401 -1.84 2.30 16.60
C ALA A 401 -0.89 3.26 17.32
N ALA A 402 -1.45 4.34 17.87
CA ALA A 402 -0.68 5.42 18.50
C ALA A 402 0.29 4.92 19.59
N LYS A 403 -0.14 3.97 20.43
CA LYS A 403 0.69 3.37 21.49
C LYS A 403 1.97 2.73 20.93
N LEU A 404 1.82 1.93 19.88
CA LEU A 404 2.92 1.24 19.22
C LEU A 404 3.86 2.25 18.55
N PHE A 405 3.30 3.24 17.84
CA PHE A 405 4.10 4.28 17.20
C PHE A 405 4.87 5.13 18.22
N HIS A 406 4.23 5.57 19.31
CA HIS A 406 4.88 6.34 20.36
C HIS A 406 6.03 5.58 21.03
N PHE A 407 5.87 4.28 21.27
CA PHE A 407 6.95 3.45 21.79
C PHE A 407 8.14 3.41 20.82
N ALA A 408 7.89 3.11 19.55
CA ALA A 408 8.93 3.06 18.52
C ALA A 408 9.61 4.42 18.31
N ALA A 409 8.83 5.51 18.29
CA ALA A 409 9.33 6.86 18.16
C ALA A 409 10.19 7.26 19.36
N GLY A 410 9.79 6.88 20.58
CA GLY A 410 10.59 7.07 21.79
C GLY A 410 11.92 6.32 21.73
N MET A 411 11.92 5.06 21.30
CA MET A 411 13.15 4.29 21.07
C MET A 411 14.05 4.95 20.02
N ASN A 412 13.48 5.40 18.90
CA ASN A 412 14.23 6.06 17.83
C ASN A 412 14.80 7.41 18.29
N PHE A 413 14.03 8.18 19.07
CA PHE A 413 14.48 9.43 19.66
C PHE A 413 15.70 9.19 20.58
N MET A 414 15.64 8.19 21.47
CA MET A 414 16.76 7.83 22.34
C MET A 414 18.02 7.41 21.57
N LYS A 415 17.87 6.76 20.41
CA LYS A 415 19.01 6.35 19.58
C LYS A 415 19.66 7.50 18.80
N THR A 416 18.86 8.48 18.40
CA THR A 416 19.28 9.51 17.42
C THR A 416 19.65 10.84 18.06
N GLN A 417 19.14 11.11 19.27
CA GLN A 417 19.33 12.39 19.94
C GLN A 417 20.43 12.33 21.00
N LYS A 418 21.09 13.47 21.22
CA LYS A 418 22.25 13.59 22.13
C LYS A 418 21.87 13.98 23.57
N TYR A 419 20.59 13.88 23.92
CA TYR A 419 20.08 14.35 25.22
C TYR A 419 20.30 13.34 26.35
N PHE A 420 20.77 12.12 26.03
CA PHE A 420 20.93 11.01 26.97
C PHE A 420 22.24 10.27 26.76
#